data_AF-A0A2D8PUH0-F1
#
_entry.id   AF-A0A2D8PUH0-F1
#
_cell.length_a   1.000
_cell.length_b   1.000
_cell.length_c   1.000
_cell.angle_alpha   90.00
_cell.angle_beta   90.00
_cell.angle_gamma   90.00
#
_symmetry.space_group_name_H-M   'P 1'
#
loop_
_entity.id
_entity.type
_entity.pdbx_description
1 polymer ?
#
loop_
_entity_poly.entity_id
_entity_poly.type
_entity_poly.pdbx_seq_one_letter_code
_entity_poly.pdbx_strand_id
1 'polypeptide(L)'
;MSHQYANMNLQSEINPKMLDMVRELAGGGLIQLPSSVEDLKNPEIHDYVTKYVQSPGVPGEDRIKLMKLAWDLIGSEFAGRHEQYEKFYAGAPFIVKTHSHRTYDWDKATGLVDYAMSGYDIHGRKF
;
A
#
# COMPACT_ATOMS: atom_id res chain seq x y z
N MET A 1 7.67 23.69 3.70
CA MET A 1 6.58 23.00 4.45
C MET A 1 5.64 22.21 3.53
N SER A 2 5.32 22.68 2.32
CA SER A 2 4.43 21.95 1.38
C SER A 2 4.85 20.49 1.10
N HIS A 3 6.14 20.21 0.90
CA HIS A 3 6.64 18.86 0.64
C HIS A 3 6.40 17.86 1.79
N GLN A 4 6.36 18.33 3.05
CA GLN A 4 6.08 17.46 4.20
C GLN A 4 4.61 17.00 4.19
N TYR A 5 3.68 17.92 3.90
CA TYR A 5 2.27 17.57 3.77
C TYR A 5 1.99 16.71 2.53
N ALA A 6 2.79 16.82 1.47
CA ALA A 6 2.68 15.93 0.31
C ALA A 6 2.89 14.46 0.72
N ASN A 7 3.94 14.15 1.48
CA ASN A 7 4.19 12.79 1.96
C ASN A 7 3.04 12.25 2.83
N MET A 8 2.54 13.06 3.77
CA MET A 8 1.43 12.66 4.65
C MET A 8 0.13 12.39 3.87
N ASN A 9 -0.11 13.15 2.80
CA ASN A 9 -1.28 12.92 1.94
C ASN A 9 -1.14 11.63 1.14
N LEU A 10 0.03 11.43 0.53
CA LEU A 10 0.30 10.27 -0.30
C LEU A 10 0.33 8.97 0.49
N GLN A 11 0.76 8.98 1.75
CA GLN A 11 0.78 7.80 2.63
C GLN A 11 -0.58 7.09 2.68
N SER A 12 -1.67 7.85 2.87
CA SER A 12 -3.04 7.31 2.92
C SER A 12 -3.52 6.67 1.62
N GLU A 13 -2.86 6.99 0.49
CA GLU A 13 -3.19 6.46 -0.83
C GLU A 13 -2.23 5.35 -1.27
N ILE A 14 -0.95 5.44 -0.89
CA ILE A 14 0.10 4.49 -1.26
C ILE A 14 0.01 3.22 -0.40
N ASN A 15 -0.15 3.35 0.92
CA ASN A 15 -0.21 2.20 1.82
C ASN A 15 -1.27 1.15 1.42
N PRO A 16 -2.56 1.51 1.21
CA PRO A 16 -3.56 0.52 0.82
C PRO A 16 -3.24 -0.13 -0.54
N LYS A 17 -2.70 0.63 -1.51
CA LYS A 17 -2.26 0.06 -2.80
C LYS A 17 -1.13 -0.94 -2.63
N MET A 18 -0.18 -0.68 -1.74
CA MET A 18 0.90 -1.64 -1.46
C MET A 18 0.36 -2.93 -0.82
N LEU A 19 -0.56 -2.81 0.14
CA LEU A 19 -1.21 -3.97 0.75
C LEU A 19 -2.00 -4.78 -0.28
N ASP A 20 -2.75 -4.11 -1.17
CA ASP A 20 -3.49 -4.77 -2.24
C ASP A 20 -2.57 -5.47 -3.25
N MET A 21 -1.43 -4.87 -3.62
CA MET A 21 -0.45 -5.55 -4.47
C MET A 21 0.06 -6.85 -3.83
N VAL A 22 0.30 -6.87 -2.52
CA VAL A 22 0.70 -8.10 -1.81
C VAL A 22 -0.44 -9.12 -1.83
N ARG A 23 -1.70 -8.70 -1.66
CA ARG A 23 -2.87 -9.59 -1.76
C ARG A 23 -3.00 -10.22 -3.14
N GLU A 24 -2.87 -9.42 -4.20
CA GLU A 24 -2.97 -9.89 -5.58
C GLU A 24 -1.84 -10.87 -5.92
N LEU A 25 -0.62 -10.57 -5.51
CA LEU A 25 0.55 -11.45 -5.72
C LEU A 25 0.43 -12.77 -4.95
N ALA A 26 -0.09 -12.74 -3.73
CA ALA A 26 -0.22 -13.93 -2.89
C ALA A 26 -1.46 -14.78 -3.24
N GLY A 27 -2.50 -14.16 -3.79
CA GLY A 27 -3.76 -14.79 -4.15
C GLY A 27 -4.38 -15.59 -2.99
N GLY A 28 -5.07 -16.68 -3.32
CA GLY A 28 -5.67 -17.59 -2.33
C GLY A 28 -4.67 -18.39 -1.50
N GLY A 29 -3.37 -18.29 -1.79
CA GLY A 29 -2.34 -19.08 -1.11
C GLY A 29 -2.21 -18.80 0.39
N LEU A 30 -2.65 -17.61 0.84
CA LEU A 30 -2.65 -17.21 2.25
C LEU A 30 -3.70 -17.95 3.08
N ILE A 31 -4.77 -18.45 2.46
CA ILE A 31 -5.86 -19.18 3.14
C ILE A 31 -5.52 -20.67 3.29
N GLN A 32 -4.59 -21.19 2.48
CA GLN A 32 -4.23 -22.61 2.43
C GLN A 32 -3.12 -23.01 3.41
N LEU A 33 -2.81 -22.15 4.39
CA LEU A 33 -1.71 -22.37 5.32
C LEU A 33 -2.15 -23.29 6.47
N PRO A 34 -1.26 -24.15 7.00
CA PRO A 34 -1.57 -24.94 8.17
C PRO A 34 -1.88 -24.03 9.38
N SER A 35 -2.62 -24.58 10.33
CA SER A 35 -3.07 -23.85 11.52
C SER A 35 -1.88 -23.33 12.32
N SER A 36 -0.88 -24.18 12.53
CA SER A 36 0.25 -23.89 13.42
C SER A 36 1.51 -24.67 13.03
N VAL A 37 2.59 -24.42 13.76
CA VAL A 37 3.82 -25.22 13.64
C VAL A 37 3.62 -26.67 14.10
N GLU A 38 2.61 -26.95 14.91
CA GLU A 38 2.34 -28.31 15.37
C GLU A 38 1.90 -29.23 14.24
N ASP A 39 1.26 -28.69 13.19
CA ASP A 39 0.94 -29.45 11.96
C ASP A 39 2.19 -29.90 11.21
N LEU A 40 3.29 -29.13 11.33
CA LEU A 40 4.59 -29.46 10.73
C LEU A 40 5.40 -30.44 11.59
N LYS A 41 5.15 -30.47 12.90
CA LYS A 41 5.79 -31.44 13.81
C LYS A 41 5.05 -32.77 13.87
N ASN A 42 3.80 -32.80 13.45
CA ASN A 42 2.97 -34.00 13.50
C ASN A 42 3.40 -34.99 12.40
N PRO A 43 3.89 -36.19 12.74
CA PRO A 43 4.37 -37.16 11.76
C PRO A 43 3.28 -37.68 10.81
N GLU A 44 2.00 -37.57 11.17
CA GLU A 44 0.88 -38.00 10.32
C GLU A 44 0.46 -36.92 9.31
N ILE A 45 0.76 -35.64 9.57
CA ILE A 45 0.24 -34.49 8.80
C ILE A 45 1.35 -33.84 7.97
N HIS A 46 2.57 -33.80 8.49
CA HIS A 46 3.72 -33.10 7.94
C HIS A 46 3.91 -33.37 6.43
N ASP A 47 3.95 -34.64 6.04
CA ASP A 47 4.25 -35.03 4.66
C ASP A 47 3.15 -34.60 3.68
N TYR A 48 1.89 -34.55 4.13
CA TYR A 48 0.79 -34.05 3.31
C TYR A 48 0.88 -32.53 3.15
N VAL A 49 1.09 -31.81 4.25
CA VAL A 49 1.16 -30.33 4.23
C VAL A 49 2.33 -29.86 3.38
N THR A 50 3.53 -30.40 3.60
CA THR A 50 4.73 -29.97 2.86
C THR A 50 4.68 -30.37 1.38
N LYS A 51 3.99 -31.48 1.03
CA LYS A 51 3.80 -31.91 -0.36
C LYS A 51 2.79 -31.07 -1.13
N TYR A 52 1.66 -30.70 -0.52
CA TYR A 52 0.58 -30.00 -1.23
C TYR A 52 0.67 -28.48 -1.14
N VAL A 53 1.41 -27.94 -0.17
CA VAL A 53 1.60 -26.51 0.03
C VAL A 53 3.01 -26.07 -0.42
N GLN A 54 3.59 -26.70 -1.44
CA GLN A 54 4.88 -26.31 -2.00
C GLN A 54 4.75 -25.42 -3.25
N SER A 55 5.88 -24.94 -3.78
CA SER A 55 5.93 -24.24 -5.07
C SER A 55 7.11 -24.77 -5.89
N PRO A 56 7.12 -24.59 -7.23
CA PRO A 56 8.23 -25.07 -8.05
C PRO A 56 9.57 -24.50 -7.55
N GLY A 57 10.48 -25.39 -7.13
CA GLY A 57 11.79 -25.01 -6.60
C GLY A 57 11.80 -24.45 -5.16
N VAL A 58 10.66 -24.48 -4.43
CA VAL A 58 10.56 -23.99 -3.05
C VAL A 58 9.91 -25.06 -2.16
N PRO A 59 10.63 -25.58 -1.13
CA PRO A 59 10.08 -26.52 -0.17
C PRO A 59 8.81 -26.00 0.51
N GLY A 60 7.90 -26.91 0.87
CA GLY A 60 6.62 -26.54 1.50
C GLY A 60 6.79 -25.74 2.79
N GLU A 61 7.74 -26.11 3.65
CA GLU A 61 8.02 -25.39 4.90
C GLU A 61 8.44 -23.93 4.65
N ASP A 62 9.34 -23.70 3.70
CA ASP A 62 9.82 -22.36 3.34
C ASP A 62 8.69 -21.51 2.76
N ARG A 63 7.85 -22.10 1.89
CA ARG A 63 6.68 -21.42 1.35
C ARG A 63 5.69 -21.07 2.48
N ILE A 64 5.40 -22.00 3.38
CA ILE A 64 4.49 -21.77 4.52
C ILE A 64 5.01 -20.62 5.39
N LYS A 65 6.32 -20.60 5.67
CA LYS A 65 6.96 -19.54 6.44
C LYS A 65 6.82 -18.17 5.78
N LEU A 66 7.11 -18.07 4.48
CA LEU A 66 6.96 -16.84 3.71
C LEU A 66 5.50 -16.36 3.67
N MET A 67 4.57 -17.27 3.43
CA MET A 67 3.15 -16.92 3.31
C MET A 67 2.52 -16.57 4.66
N LYS A 68 2.96 -17.18 5.78
CA LYS A 68 2.55 -16.72 7.12
C LYS A 68 3.08 -15.32 7.43
N LEU A 69 4.31 -14.99 7.01
CA LEU A 69 4.83 -13.62 7.12
C LEU A 69 4.01 -12.63 6.28
N ALA A 70 3.70 -12.98 5.03
CA ALA A 70 2.85 -12.16 4.18
C ALA A 70 1.46 -11.96 4.80
N TRP A 71 0.86 -13.00 5.39
CA TRP A 71 -0.39 -12.89 6.14
C TRP A 71 -0.28 -11.96 7.34
N ASP A 72 0.82 -12.00 8.08
CA ASP A 72 1.01 -11.12 9.23
C ASP A 72 1.25 -9.65 8.84
N LEU A 73 1.62 -9.39 7.59
CA LEU A 73 1.72 -8.03 7.03
C LEU A 73 0.36 -7.48 6.60
N ILE A 74 -0.58 -8.33 6.15
CA ILE A 74 -1.79 -7.86 5.45
C ILE A 74 -3.12 -8.38 6.03
N GLY A 75 -3.14 -9.41 6.85
CA GLY A 75 -4.38 -10.13 7.20
C GLY A 75 -4.57 -10.46 8.67
N SER A 76 -3.50 -10.42 9.48
CA SER A 76 -3.62 -10.61 10.92
C SER A 76 -4.27 -9.40 11.61
N GLU A 77 -4.67 -9.57 12.87
CA GLU A 77 -5.12 -8.44 13.71
C GLU A 77 -4.04 -7.35 13.82
N PHE A 78 -2.77 -7.76 13.90
CA PHE A 78 -1.63 -6.85 13.88
C PHE A 78 -1.59 -6.05 12.58
N ALA A 79 -1.73 -6.70 11.43
CA ALA A 79 -1.82 -6.05 10.13
C ALA A 79 -2.98 -5.05 10.06
N GLY A 80 -4.19 -5.46 10.50
CA GLY A 80 -5.37 -4.59 10.51
C GLY A 80 -5.17 -3.34 11.38
N ARG A 81 -4.55 -3.50 12.56
CA ARG A 81 -4.16 -2.39 13.41
C ARG A 81 -3.13 -1.47 12.73
N HIS A 82 -2.16 -2.03 12.02
CA HIS A 82 -1.16 -1.25 11.27
C HIS A 82 -1.77 -0.53 10.06
N GLU A 83 -2.67 -1.16 9.31
CA GLU A 83 -3.39 -0.51 8.22
C GLU A 83 -4.20 0.69 8.73
N GLN A 84 -4.94 0.51 9.83
CA GLN A 84 -5.68 1.58 10.49
C GLN A 84 -4.75 2.69 10.97
N TYR A 85 -3.61 2.34 11.57
CA TYR A 85 -2.60 3.29 12.01
C TYR A 85 -2.08 4.13 10.85
N GLU A 86 -1.55 3.50 9.80
CA GLU A 86 -0.95 4.19 8.65
C GLU A 86 -1.95 5.11 7.93
N LYS A 87 -3.23 4.73 7.90
CA LYS A 87 -4.28 5.53 7.26
C LYS A 87 -4.61 6.82 8.02
N PHE A 88 -4.50 6.82 9.35
CA PHE A 88 -4.97 7.91 10.21
C PHE A 88 -3.89 8.51 11.11
N TYR A 89 -2.64 8.07 10.99
CA TYR A 89 -1.53 8.53 11.83
C TYR A 89 -1.36 10.06 11.79
N ALA A 90 -1.43 10.64 10.59
CA ALA A 90 -1.35 12.08 10.37
C ALA A 90 -2.66 12.84 10.67
N GLY A 91 -3.72 12.14 11.07
CA GLY A 91 -5.09 12.64 11.20
C GLY A 91 -6.00 12.22 10.05
N ALA A 92 -7.25 12.68 10.10
CA ALA A 92 -8.23 12.36 9.07
C ALA A 92 -7.78 12.90 7.69
N PRO A 93 -7.90 12.13 6.59
CA PRO A 93 -7.34 12.52 5.30
C PRO A 93 -7.75 13.90 4.79
N PHE A 94 -8.99 14.33 5.02
CA PHE A 94 -9.47 15.66 4.61
C PHE A 94 -8.76 16.81 5.35
N ILE A 95 -8.36 16.61 6.61
CA ILE A 95 -7.59 17.58 7.39
C ILE A 95 -6.18 17.69 6.82
N VAL A 96 -5.54 16.56 6.55
CA VAL A 96 -4.18 16.51 5.99
C VAL A 96 -4.14 17.13 4.57
N LYS A 97 -5.18 16.91 3.76
CA LYS A 97 -5.34 17.56 2.44
C LYS A 97 -5.51 19.07 2.57
N THR A 98 -6.25 19.54 3.59
CA THR A 98 -6.42 20.97 3.87
C THR A 98 -5.09 21.65 4.23
N HIS A 99 -4.20 20.97 4.96
CA HIS A 99 -2.87 21.51 5.25
C HIS A 99 -2.01 21.68 4.00
N SER A 100 -2.04 20.73 3.06
CA SER A 100 -1.41 20.88 1.74
C SER A 100 -1.98 22.06 0.99
N HIS A 101 -3.31 22.18 0.89
CA HIS A 101 -3.96 23.29 0.21
C HIS A 101 -3.54 24.64 0.78
N ARG A 102 -3.53 24.79 2.12
CA ARG A 102 -3.18 26.05 2.79
C ARG A 102 -1.71 26.45 2.60
N THR A 103 -0.82 25.48 2.40
CA THR A 103 0.63 25.73 2.32
C THR A 103 1.18 25.65 0.89
N TYR A 104 0.31 25.43 -0.10
CA TYR A 104 0.66 25.40 -1.50
C TYR A 104 0.82 26.82 -2.06
N ASP A 105 1.80 26.98 -2.95
CA ASP A 105 2.09 28.26 -3.62
C ASP A 105 1.12 28.46 -4.79
N TRP A 106 -0.09 28.91 -4.46
CA TRP A 106 -1.15 29.15 -5.43
C TRP A 106 -0.81 30.28 -6.40
N ASP A 107 -0.18 31.35 -5.92
CA ASP A 107 0.19 32.50 -6.75
C ASP A 107 1.13 32.09 -7.88
N LYS A 108 2.12 31.23 -7.60
CA LYS A 108 2.99 30.68 -8.64
C LYS A 108 2.22 29.80 -9.62
N ALA A 109 1.29 28.97 -9.13
CA ALA A 109 0.52 28.07 -9.98
C ALA A 109 -0.45 28.82 -10.91
N THR A 110 -1.16 29.83 -10.40
CA THR A 110 -2.04 30.68 -11.20
C THR A 110 -1.22 31.57 -12.14
N GLY A 111 -0.07 32.08 -11.71
CA GLY A 111 0.82 32.86 -12.56
C GLY A 111 1.31 32.10 -13.80
N LEU A 112 1.49 30.77 -13.72
CA LEU A 112 1.78 29.93 -14.90
C LEU A 112 0.61 29.88 -15.89
N VAL A 113 -0.62 29.82 -15.38
CA VAL A 113 -1.85 29.85 -16.20
C VAL A 113 -2.01 31.22 -16.85
N ASP A 114 -1.82 32.30 -16.07
CA ASP A 114 -1.88 33.67 -16.57
C ASP A 114 -0.85 33.90 -17.67
N TYR A 115 0.37 33.41 -17.48
CA TYR A 115 1.41 33.46 -18.51
C TYR A 115 0.98 32.75 -19.80
N ALA A 116 0.45 31.53 -19.70
CA ALA A 116 -0.03 30.79 -20.86
C ALA A 116 -1.20 31.50 -21.57
N MET A 117 -2.16 32.04 -20.81
CA MET A 117 -3.30 32.80 -21.35
C MET A 117 -2.87 34.12 -21.98
N SER A 118 -1.80 34.75 -21.50
CA SER A 118 -1.27 35.98 -22.09
C SER A 118 -0.68 35.78 -23.50
N GLY A 119 -0.43 34.54 -23.91
CA GLY A 119 0.11 34.20 -25.23
C GLY A 119 -0.87 34.42 -26.39
N TYR A 120 -2.16 34.71 -26.14
CA TYR A 120 -3.15 34.96 -27.19
C TYR A 120 -4.28 35.87 -26.72
N ASP A 121 -5.04 36.40 -27.67
CA ASP A 121 -6.36 37.00 -27.43
C ASP A 121 -7.27 36.82 -28.65
N ILE A 122 -8.37 37.58 -28.71
CA ILE A 122 -9.36 37.53 -29.81
C ILE A 122 -8.77 37.89 -31.19
N HIS A 123 -7.56 38.47 -31.24
CA HIS A 123 -6.88 38.85 -32.48
C HIS A 123 -5.80 37.86 -32.91
N GLY A 124 -5.56 36.80 -32.13
CA GLY A 124 -4.59 35.75 -32.44
C GLY A 124 -3.47 35.64 -31.40
N ARG A 125 -2.38 34.97 -31.79
CA ARG A 125 -1.25 34.67 -30.91
C ARG A 125 -0.31 35.88 -30.77
N LYS A 126 0.12 36.19 -29.55
CA LYS A 126 1.04 37.29 -29.23
C LYS A 126 2.50 36.89 -29.27
N PHE A 127 2.80 35.67 -28.83
CA PHE A 127 4.14 35.05 -28.85
C PHE A 127 4.04 33.52 -28.80
#